data_AF-A0A3L6UQ82-F1
#
_entry.id   AF-A0A3L6UQ82-F1
#
_cell.length_a   1.000
_cell.length_b   1.000
_cell.length_c   1.000
_cell.angle_alpha   90.00
_cell.angle_beta   90.00
_cell.angle_gamma   90.00
#
_symmetry.space_group_name_H-M   'P 1'
#
loop_
_entity.id
_entity.type
_entity.pdbx_description
1 polymer ?
#
loop_
_entity_poly.entity_id
_entity_poly.type
_entity_poly.pdbx_seq_one_letter_code
_entity_poly.pdbx_strand_id
1 'polypeptide(L)'
;MSTDLSCQHNEADAIMLLEESLPLDPLDQPYYDAVADACGSDASPVFCMRLARAYRSEKKAVRMGKTVAEAKKVMEWRLEHRADTILGVELDKTHLFRQSWPTALCGEDYYGHVVSVERAVDIDLATFQSKFTVNEVLVHRLQHLERIQAQYDQTCMSHVIVLISRVTHLTPTVIGYIQPLFALGQQYYPESLFRMYLVNAPFVFWGAWKVLSALIDPDTRDKIQIFTSPAKFCTAAQAQGIPLTSIPTSLGGLHAAPT
;
A
#
# COMPACT_ATOMS: atom_id res chain seq x y z
N MET A 1 -5.83 -44.54 -28.56
CA MET A 1 -5.75 -43.10 -28.90
C MET A 1 -5.62 -42.36 -27.59
N SER A 2 -4.38 -42.10 -27.20
CA SER A 2 -4.02 -41.36 -25.98
C SER A 2 -3.90 -39.90 -26.40
N THR A 3 -4.76 -39.03 -25.89
CA THR A 3 -4.70 -37.58 -26.13
C THR A 3 -3.88 -36.93 -25.03
N ASP A 4 -2.81 -36.26 -25.45
CA ASP A 4 -1.83 -35.55 -24.64
C ASP A 4 -2.43 -34.59 -23.60
N LEU A 5 -2.05 -34.83 -22.35
CA LEU A 5 -2.21 -33.96 -21.18
C LEU A 5 -0.89 -33.23 -20.90
N SER A 6 -0.28 -32.62 -21.91
CA SER A 6 1.00 -31.91 -21.75
C SER A 6 0.97 -30.56 -22.48
N CYS A 7 0.23 -29.62 -21.91
CA CYS A 7 0.50 -28.19 -22.09
C CYS A 7 0.06 -27.41 -20.84
N GLN A 8 0.64 -27.79 -19.70
CA GLN A 8 0.83 -26.89 -18.57
C GLN A 8 2.35 -26.77 -18.40
N HIS A 9 2.98 -26.04 -19.31
CA HIS A 9 4.38 -25.64 -19.16
C HIS A 9 4.39 -24.23 -18.55
N ASN A 10 4.79 -24.17 -17.28
CA ASN A 10 5.36 -23.05 -16.54
C ASN A 10 5.27 -21.66 -17.19
N GLU A 11 4.25 -20.87 -16.81
CA GLU A 11 4.32 -19.39 -16.89
C GLU A 11 5.09 -18.79 -15.70
N ALA A 12 5.59 -19.60 -14.76
CA ALA A 12 6.33 -19.16 -13.58
C ALA A 12 7.84 -18.88 -13.84
N ASP A 13 8.42 -19.42 -14.91
CA ASP A 13 9.88 -19.53 -15.03
C ASP A 13 10.62 -18.32 -15.62
N ALA A 14 9.94 -17.19 -15.86
CA ALA A 14 10.59 -15.96 -16.34
C ALA A 14 10.00 -14.68 -15.75
N ILE A 15 9.55 -14.71 -14.50
CA ILE A 15 9.19 -13.49 -13.79
C ILE A 15 10.50 -12.80 -13.40
N MET A 16 10.90 -11.77 -14.16
CA MET A 16 11.99 -10.89 -13.74
C MET A 16 11.59 -10.24 -12.42
N LEU A 17 12.27 -10.61 -11.34
CA LEU A 17 12.07 -10.01 -10.02
C LEU A 17 12.29 -8.50 -10.13
N LEU A 18 11.34 -7.76 -9.55
CA LEU A 18 11.41 -6.31 -9.51
C LEU A 18 12.45 -5.87 -8.48
N GLU A 19 13.05 -4.70 -8.71
CA GLU A 19 14.15 -4.19 -7.89
C GLU A 19 13.82 -4.13 -6.38
N GLU A 20 12.57 -3.86 -6.04
CA GLU A 20 12.08 -3.82 -4.66
C GLU A 20 11.99 -5.21 -4.01
N SER A 21 11.84 -6.27 -4.81
CA SER A 21 11.82 -7.68 -4.40
C SER A 21 13.22 -8.34 -4.43
N LEU A 22 14.25 -7.61 -4.89
CA LEU A 22 15.64 -8.07 -4.87
C LEU A 22 16.28 -7.85 -3.49
N PRO A 23 17.37 -8.55 -3.17
CA PRO A 23 18.23 -8.22 -2.04
C PRO A 23 18.64 -6.74 -2.03
N LEU A 24 19.06 -6.22 -0.87
CA LEU A 24 19.51 -4.83 -0.75
C LEU A 24 20.67 -4.57 -1.73
N ASP A 25 20.55 -3.50 -2.52
CA ASP A 25 21.61 -3.07 -3.43
C ASP A 25 22.87 -2.70 -2.63
N PRO A 26 24.09 -3.14 -3.01
CA PRO A 26 25.32 -2.72 -2.35
C PRO A 26 25.48 -1.19 -2.22
N LEU A 27 24.88 -0.40 -3.11
CA LEU A 27 24.86 1.06 -3.03
C LEU A 27 23.98 1.60 -1.88
N ASP A 28 23.02 0.81 -1.42
CA ASP A 28 22.12 1.15 -0.32
C ASP A 28 22.63 0.63 1.04
N GLN A 29 23.57 -0.31 1.05
CA GLN A 29 24.15 -0.89 2.26
C GLN A 29 24.63 0.16 3.29
N PRO A 30 25.35 1.24 2.90
CA PRO A 30 25.78 2.24 3.88
C PRO A 30 24.63 2.95 4.58
N TYR A 31 23.47 3.09 3.91
CA TYR A 31 22.28 3.71 4.49
C TYR A 31 21.56 2.75 5.42
N TYR A 32 21.48 1.47 5.06
CA TYR A 32 20.97 0.42 5.93
C TYR A 32 21.76 0.37 7.24
N ASP A 33 23.10 0.33 7.14
CA ASP A 33 23.99 0.25 8.30
C ASP A 33 23.82 1.48 9.20
N ALA A 34 23.69 2.67 8.60
CA ALA A 34 23.47 3.92 9.33
C ALA A 34 22.11 3.95 10.05
N VAL A 35 21.05 3.39 9.45
CA VAL A 35 19.74 3.29 10.10
C VAL A 35 19.79 2.30 11.26
N ALA A 36 20.40 1.13 11.06
CA ALA A 36 20.57 0.12 12.09
C ALA A 36 21.37 0.64 13.29
N ASP A 37 22.47 1.36 13.04
CA ASP A 37 23.27 1.99 14.09
C ASP A 37 22.49 3.08 14.83
N ALA A 38 21.79 3.95 14.08
CA ALA A 38 21.07 5.08 14.65
C ALA A 38 19.82 4.69 15.46
N CYS A 39 19.17 3.58 15.13
CA CYS A 39 17.92 3.12 15.74
C CYS A 39 18.11 1.92 16.68
N GLY A 40 19.29 1.30 16.69
CA GLY A 40 19.63 0.19 17.58
C GLY A 40 18.85 -1.09 17.30
N SER A 41 18.74 -1.94 18.33
CA SER A 41 18.13 -3.27 18.24
C SER A 41 16.63 -3.28 17.90
N ASP A 42 15.95 -2.14 18.09
CA ASP A 42 14.51 -2.03 17.86
C ASP A 42 14.18 -1.91 16.36
N ALA A 43 15.17 -1.56 15.53
CA ALA A 43 15.01 -1.49 14.08
C ALA A 43 15.10 -2.89 13.45
N SER A 44 13.97 -3.35 12.89
CA SER A 44 13.95 -4.61 12.14
C SER A 44 14.74 -4.50 10.82
N PRO A 45 15.25 -5.62 10.26
CA PRO A 45 15.92 -5.61 8.96
C PRO A 45 15.04 -5.02 7.84
N VAL A 46 13.74 -5.34 7.87
CA VAL A 46 12.71 -4.82 6.96
C VAL A 46 12.62 -3.29 7.06
N PHE A 47 12.61 -2.75 8.29
CA PHE A 47 12.60 -1.31 8.53
C PHE A 47 13.85 -0.65 7.96
N CYS A 48 15.04 -1.17 8.29
CA CYS A 48 16.31 -0.63 7.78
C CYS A 48 16.38 -0.63 6.25
N MET A 49 15.97 -1.73 5.61
CA MET A 49 15.96 -1.85 4.14
C MET A 49 15.03 -0.82 3.47
N ARG A 50 13.82 -0.61 4.00
CA ARG A 50 12.89 0.39 3.46
C ARG A 50 13.44 1.80 3.53
N LEU A 51 13.97 2.18 4.70
CA LEU A 51 14.51 3.53 4.89
C LEU A 51 15.78 3.76 4.05
N ALA A 52 16.58 2.71 3.83
CA ALA A 52 17.72 2.77 2.92
C ALA A 52 17.28 3.09 1.48
N ARG A 53 16.14 2.53 1.02
CA ARG A 53 15.59 2.72 -0.34
C ARG A 53 14.80 4.03 -0.51
N ALA A 54 14.09 4.49 0.52
CA ALA A 54 13.08 5.54 0.47
C ALA A 54 13.50 6.91 -0.07
N TYR A 55 14.81 7.20 -0.07
CA TYR A 55 15.32 8.53 -0.43
C TYR A 55 16.34 8.46 -1.56
N ARG A 56 16.27 7.46 -2.45
CA ARG A 56 17.18 7.32 -3.60
C ARG A 56 17.13 8.51 -4.56
N SER A 57 15.99 9.20 -4.65
CA SER A 57 15.80 10.41 -5.46
C SER A 57 16.54 11.64 -4.89
N GLU A 58 16.97 11.60 -3.62
CA GLU A 58 17.68 12.70 -2.97
C GLU A 58 19.12 12.85 -3.45
N LYS A 59 19.62 14.09 -3.40
CA LYS A 59 21.03 14.35 -3.72
C LYS A 59 21.93 13.61 -2.74
N LYS A 60 23.00 12.99 -3.26
CA LYS A 60 23.98 12.22 -2.47
C LYS A 60 24.47 12.94 -1.20
N ALA A 61 24.67 14.27 -1.28
CA ALA A 61 25.15 15.08 -0.16
C ALA A 61 24.17 15.19 1.02
N VAL A 62 22.87 15.01 0.80
CA VAL A 62 21.82 15.15 1.84
C VAL A 62 21.13 13.84 2.17
N ARG A 63 21.15 12.86 1.26
CA ARG A 63 20.43 11.58 1.40
C ARG A 63 20.72 10.89 2.73
N MET A 64 21.99 10.77 3.13
CA MET A 64 22.36 10.07 4.38
C MET A 64 21.74 10.73 5.61
N GLY A 65 21.87 12.05 5.73
CA GLY A 65 21.30 12.80 6.85
C GLY A 65 19.78 12.69 6.89
N LYS A 66 19.12 12.77 5.73
CA LYS A 66 17.66 12.63 5.63
C LYS A 66 17.19 11.22 5.99
N THR A 67 17.84 10.17 5.46
CA THR A 67 17.51 8.77 5.77
C THR A 67 17.56 8.51 7.27
N VAL A 68 18.65 8.91 7.95
CA VAL A 68 18.80 8.70 9.40
C VAL A 68 17.80 9.55 10.20
N ALA A 69 17.57 10.80 9.80
CA ALA A 69 16.63 11.69 10.50
C ALA A 69 15.19 11.17 10.42
N GLU A 70 14.72 10.77 9.24
CA GLU A 70 13.38 10.22 9.08
C GLU A 70 13.26 8.85 9.76
N ALA A 71 14.28 8.00 9.73
CA ALA A 71 14.27 6.73 10.47
C ALA A 71 14.01 6.94 11.97
N LYS A 72 14.73 7.87 12.62
CA LYS A 72 14.52 8.19 14.04
C LYS A 72 13.10 8.68 14.31
N LYS A 73 12.60 9.59 13.46
CA LYS A 73 11.24 10.10 13.55
C LYS A 73 10.19 8.99 13.42
N VAL A 74 10.38 8.03 12.52
CA VAL A 74 9.47 6.88 12.41
C VAL A 74 9.53 6.03 13.69
N MET A 75 10.72 5.75 14.22
CA MET A 75 10.86 4.98 15.47
C MET A 75 10.19 5.66 16.67
N GLU A 76 10.39 6.96 16.84
CA GLU A 76 9.70 7.75 17.88
C GLU A 76 8.19 7.67 17.72
N TRP A 77 7.68 7.85 16.50
CA TRP A 77 6.25 7.76 16.22
C TRP A 77 5.68 6.35 16.51
N ARG A 78 6.40 5.28 16.11
CA ARG A 78 6.00 3.90 16.38
C ARG A 78 5.87 3.64 17.88
N LEU A 79 6.82 4.13 18.68
CA LEU A 79 6.80 4.03 20.14
C LEU A 79 5.59 4.77 20.73
N GLU A 80 5.38 6.03 20.32
CA GLU A 80 4.26 6.86 20.80
C GLU A 80 2.89 6.22 20.51
N HIS A 81 2.74 5.60 19.34
CA HIS A 81 1.48 5.02 18.86
C HIS A 81 1.35 3.53 19.15
N ARG A 82 2.35 2.93 19.81
CA ARG A 82 2.44 1.49 20.12
C ARG A 82 2.24 0.61 18.89
N ALA A 83 2.77 1.05 17.74
CA ALA A 83 2.56 0.43 16.45
C ALA A 83 2.93 -1.06 16.45
N ASP A 84 4.05 -1.42 17.08
CA ASP A 84 4.56 -2.80 17.12
C ASP A 84 3.66 -3.78 17.89
N THR A 85 2.76 -3.27 18.74
CA THR A 85 1.84 -4.11 19.55
C THR A 85 0.37 -3.95 19.14
N ILE A 86 0.07 -3.07 18.19
CA ILE A 86 -1.30 -2.65 17.88
C ILE A 86 -2.20 -3.80 17.39
N LEU A 87 -1.61 -4.85 16.81
CA LEU A 87 -2.35 -6.03 16.34
C LEU A 87 -2.97 -6.84 17.49
N GLY A 88 -2.38 -6.79 18.68
CA GLY A 88 -2.92 -7.43 19.88
C GLY A 88 -3.95 -6.58 20.63
N VAL A 89 -4.21 -5.35 20.17
CA VAL A 89 -5.11 -4.41 20.84
C VAL A 89 -6.50 -4.48 20.21
N GLU A 90 -7.53 -4.70 21.03
CA GLU A 90 -8.92 -4.49 20.61
C GLU A 90 -9.24 -2.99 20.63
N LEU A 91 -9.41 -2.41 19.45
CA LEU A 91 -9.72 -0.98 19.32
C LEU A 91 -11.21 -0.73 19.50
N ASP A 92 -11.54 0.40 20.14
CA ASP A 92 -12.93 0.85 20.23
C ASP A 92 -13.56 1.00 18.83
N LYS A 93 -14.84 0.65 18.73
CA LYS A 93 -15.63 0.74 17.48
C LYS A 93 -15.06 -0.10 16.33
N THR A 94 -14.19 -1.09 16.56
CA THR A 94 -13.62 -1.97 15.51
C THR A 94 -14.69 -2.54 14.58
N HIS A 95 -15.78 -3.07 15.14
CA HIS A 95 -16.85 -3.63 14.32
C HIS A 95 -17.50 -2.57 13.42
N LEU A 96 -17.80 -1.39 13.96
CA LEU A 96 -18.38 -0.28 13.21
C LEU A 96 -17.41 0.23 12.13
N PHE A 97 -16.12 0.34 12.44
CA PHE A 97 -15.10 0.74 11.48
C PHE A 97 -15.04 -0.21 10.29
N ARG A 98 -14.98 -1.53 10.54
CA ARG A 98 -14.92 -2.56 9.49
C ARG A 98 -16.16 -2.57 8.61
N GLN A 99 -17.33 -2.30 9.18
CA GLN A 99 -18.57 -2.14 8.42
C GLN A 99 -18.58 -0.86 7.58
N SER A 100 -18.02 0.23 8.12
CA SER A 100 -17.99 1.54 7.46
C SER A 100 -16.89 1.65 6.41
N TRP A 101 -15.87 0.80 6.48
CA TRP A 101 -14.79 0.72 5.49
C TRP A 101 -14.40 -0.74 5.27
N PRO A 102 -15.18 -1.47 4.47
CA PRO A 102 -14.85 -2.84 4.12
C PRO A 102 -13.54 -2.89 3.33
N THR A 103 -12.62 -3.76 3.74
CA THR A 103 -11.37 -4.04 3.05
C THR A 103 -11.23 -5.54 2.85
N ALA A 104 -10.82 -5.96 1.65
CA ALA A 104 -10.55 -7.35 1.32
C ALA A 104 -9.07 -7.55 1.03
N LEU A 105 -8.48 -8.63 1.55
CA LEU A 105 -7.19 -9.12 1.09
C LEU A 105 -7.45 -10.18 0.03
N CYS A 106 -6.99 -9.94 -1.18
CA CYS A 106 -7.26 -10.77 -2.34
C CYS A 106 -6.04 -11.61 -2.74
N GLY A 107 -5.26 -12.11 -1.78
CA GLY A 107 -4.05 -12.89 -2.08
C GLY A 107 -2.87 -12.01 -2.48
N GLU A 108 -2.02 -12.51 -3.38
CA GLU A 108 -0.74 -11.89 -3.74
C GLU A 108 -0.59 -11.75 -5.27
N ASP A 109 0.30 -10.86 -5.70
CA ASP A 109 0.82 -10.88 -7.07
C ASP A 109 1.93 -11.93 -7.24
N TYR A 110 2.44 -12.11 -8.45
CA TYR A 110 3.50 -13.09 -8.73
C TYR A 110 4.86 -12.77 -8.10
N TYR A 111 4.99 -11.63 -7.42
CA TYR A 111 6.18 -11.20 -6.69
C TYR A 111 6.01 -11.32 -5.18
N GLY A 112 4.85 -11.83 -4.72
CA GLY A 112 4.51 -11.97 -3.30
C GLY A 112 3.92 -10.70 -2.68
N HIS A 113 3.63 -9.63 -3.45
CA HIS A 113 3.00 -8.43 -2.88
C HIS A 113 1.56 -8.73 -2.54
N VAL A 114 1.19 -8.52 -1.27
CA VAL A 114 -0.20 -8.65 -0.82
C VAL A 114 -1.08 -7.67 -1.60
N VAL A 115 -2.12 -8.19 -2.24
CA VAL A 115 -3.12 -7.41 -2.97
C VAL A 115 -4.27 -7.10 -2.04
N SER A 116 -4.36 -5.84 -1.62
CA SER A 116 -5.48 -5.31 -0.86
C SER A 116 -6.46 -4.60 -1.79
N VAL A 117 -7.76 -4.87 -1.62
CA VAL A 117 -8.83 -4.24 -2.38
C VAL A 117 -9.72 -3.45 -1.44
N GLU A 118 -9.92 -2.19 -1.81
CA GLU A 118 -10.75 -1.24 -1.10
C GLU A 118 -11.79 -0.65 -2.03
N ARG A 119 -13.02 -0.59 -1.56
CA ARG A 119 -14.13 0.01 -2.31
C ARG A 119 -14.45 1.36 -1.72
N ALA A 120 -13.90 2.42 -2.34
CA ALA A 120 -14.19 3.80 -1.92
C ALA A 120 -15.70 4.11 -1.96
N VAL A 121 -16.46 3.42 -2.82
CA VAL A 121 -17.92 3.53 -2.91
C VAL A 121 -18.66 2.95 -1.71
N ASP A 122 -18.05 2.02 -0.99
CA ASP A 122 -18.64 1.39 0.21
C ASP A 122 -18.18 2.08 1.50
N ILE A 123 -17.32 3.10 1.39
CA ILE A 123 -16.88 3.88 2.54
C ILE A 123 -18.06 4.75 3.01
N ASP A 124 -18.59 4.44 4.19
CA ASP A 124 -19.63 5.23 4.84
C ASP A 124 -19.02 6.47 5.51
N LEU A 125 -18.84 7.51 4.70
CA LEU A 125 -18.32 8.79 5.16
C LEU A 125 -19.22 9.44 6.22
N ALA A 126 -20.54 9.23 6.16
CA ALA A 126 -21.47 9.82 7.13
C ALA A 126 -21.28 9.21 8.53
N THR A 127 -21.04 7.90 8.59
CA THR A 127 -20.64 7.25 9.84
C THR A 127 -19.29 7.75 10.33
N PHE A 128 -18.28 7.90 9.46
CA PHE A 128 -17.01 8.48 9.89
C PHE A 128 -17.15 9.89 10.45
N GLN A 129 -17.90 10.75 9.79
CA GLN A 129 -18.12 12.12 10.24
C GLN A 129 -18.88 12.22 11.57
N SER A 130 -19.80 11.29 11.85
CA SER A 130 -20.68 11.37 13.01
C SER A 130 -20.23 10.51 14.20
N LYS A 131 -19.42 9.47 13.97
CA LYS A 131 -19.05 8.48 14.99
C LYS A 131 -17.55 8.40 15.25
N PHE A 132 -16.72 8.98 14.40
CA PHE A 132 -15.27 8.93 14.53
C PHE A 132 -14.64 10.32 14.50
N THR A 133 -13.60 10.47 15.31
CA THR A 133 -12.60 11.51 15.10
C THR A 133 -11.60 11.05 14.04
N VAL A 134 -10.91 12.00 13.39
CA VAL A 134 -9.83 11.68 12.44
C VAL A 134 -8.77 10.79 13.10
N ASN A 135 -8.43 11.03 14.37
CA ASN A 135 -7.44 10.23 15.08
C ASN A 135 -7.88 8.77 15.28
N GLU A 136 -9.16 8.53 15.62
CA GLU A 136 -9.68 7.16 15.72
C GLU A 136 -9.59 6.44 14.37
N VAL A 137 -9.93 7.11 13.26
CA VAL A 137 -9.76 6.56 11.90
C VAL A 137 -8.29 6.21 11.63
N LEU A 138 -7.36 7.09 12.00
CA LEU A 138 -5.92 6.86 11.81
C LEU A 138 -5.41 5.67 12.62
N VAL A 139 -5.86 5.47 13.86
CA VAL A 139 -5.46 4.32 14.68
C VAL A 139 -5.98 3.00 14.10
N HIS A 140 -7.23 2.97 13.61
CA HIS A 140 -7.75 1.82 12.87
C HIS A 140 -6.96 1.56 11.59
N ARG A 141 -6.56 2.61 10.87
CA ARG A 141 -5.76 2.49 9.65
C ARG A 141 -4.34 2.00 9.95
N LEU A 142 -3.71 2.50 11.01
CA LEU A 142 -2.45 1.98 11.55
C LEU A 142 -2.54 0.47 11.80
N GLN A 143 -3.56 0.00 12.54
CA GLN A 143 -3.73 -1.43 12.77
C GLN A 143 -3.90 -2.23 11.47
N HIS A 144 -4.58 -1.67 10.48
CA HIS A 144 -4.70 -2.29 9.16
C HIS A 144 -3.35 -2.40 8.43
N LEU A 145 -2.52 -1.34 8.43
CA LEU A 145 -1.20 -1.34 7.81
C LEU A 145 -0.22 -2.29 8.50
N GLU A 146 -0.27 -2.40 9.83
CA GLU A 146 0.50 -3.42 10.56
C GLU A 146 0.03 -4.83 10.22
N ARG A 147 -1.27 -5.03 9.96
CA ARG A 147 -1.81 -6.35 9.57
C ARG A 147 -1.31 -6.77 8.20
N ILE A 148 -1.24 -5.83 7.25
CA ILE A 148 -0.64 -6.07 5.93
C ILE A 148 0.84 -6.41 6.10
N GLN A 149 1.57 -5.65 6.92
CA GLN A 149 3.00 -5.92 7.19
C GLN A 149 3.26 -7.27 7.82
N ALA A 150 2.37 -7.75 8.68
CA ALA A 150 2.48 -9.08 9.28
C ALA A 150 2.30 -10.22 8.27
N GLN A 151 1.83 -9.94 7.04
CA GLN A 151 1.78 -10.90 5.95
C GLN A 151 3.05 -10.89 5.09
N TYR A 152 3.94 -9.91 5.26
CA TYR A 152 5.19 -9.86 4.50
C TYR A 152 6.13 -10.99 4.89
N ASP A 153 6.89 -11.44 3.91
CA ASP A 153 8.02 -12.34 4.11
C ASP A 153 9.34 -11.59 3.87
N GLN A 154 10.46 -12.32 3.84
CA GLN A 154 11.79 -11.71 3.63
C GLN A 154 12.03 -11.24 2.18
N THR A 155 11.19 -11.66 1.24
CA THR A 155 11.35 -11.37 -0.20
C THR A 155 10.44 -10.27 -0.69
N CYS A 156 9.31 -10.07 -0.01
CA CYS A 156 8.32 -9.07 -0.36
C CYS A 156 7.89 -8.25 0.85
N MET A 157 8.20 -6.95 0.80
CA MET A 157 7.98 -6.00 1.89
C MET A 157 7.09 -4.84 1.46
N SER A 158 6.28 -5.01 0.43
CA SER A 158 5.37 -3.98 -0.06
C SER A 158 4.04 -4.60 -0.51
N HIS A 159 3.05 -3.74 -0.75
CA HIS A 159 1.70 -4.19 -1.07
C HIS A 159 1.13 -3.44 -2.26
N VAL A 160 0.13 -4.06 -2.86
CA VAL A 160 -0.70 -3.49 -3.92
C VAL A 160 -2.03 -3.03 -3.30
N ILE A 161 -2.47 -1.83 -3.67
CA ILE A 161 -3.81 -1.33 -3.33
C ILE A 161 -4.63 -1.20 -4.61
N VAL A 162 -5.81 -1.82 -4.65
CA VAL A 162 -6.82 -1.60 -5.69
C VAL A 162 -7.99 -0.84 -5.07
N LEU A 163 -8.12 0.44 -5.42
CA LEU A 163 -9.19 1.31 -4.98
C LEU A 163 -10.27 1.40 -6.05
N ILE A 164 -11.47 0.90 -5.76
CA ILE A 164 -12.64 1.03 -6.63
C ILE A 164 -13.40 2.29 -6.26
N SER A 165 -13.37 3.31 -7.11
CA SER A 165 -13.97 4.61 -6.83
C SER A 165 -14.95 5.03 -7.90
N ARG A 166 -16.08 5.60 -7.48
CA ARG A 166 -16.98 6.40 -8.34
C ARG A 166 -17.00 7.87 -7.91
N VAL A 167 -16.06 8.27 -7.05
CA VAL A 167 -15.99 9.64 -6.55
C VAL A 167 -15.69 10.56 -7.73
N THR A 168 -16.57 11.52 -7.95
CA THR A 168 -16.44 12.53 -9.02
C THR A 168 -15.84 13.84 -8.51
N HIS A 169 -16.02 14.14 -7.21
CA HIS A 169 -15.62 15.39 -6.59
C HIS A 169 -15.03 15.17 -5.20
N LEU A 170 -14.04 15.98 -4.86
CA LEU A 170 -13.43 16.00 -3.53
C LEU A 170 -13.91 17.23 -2.80
N THR A 171 -14.79 17.03 -1.83
CA THR A 171 -15.20 18.10 -0.94
C THR A 171 -14.08 18.39 0.06
N PRO A 172 -14.00 19.60 0.64
CA PRO A 172 -13.01 19.91 1.67
C PRO A 172 -13.05 18.92 2.83
N THR A 173 -14.23 18.41 3.17
CA THR A 173 -14.38 17.39 4.21
C THR A 173 -13.74 16.06 3.81
N VAL A 174 -13.95 15.58 2.58
CA VAL A 174 -13.30 14.36 2.07
C VAL A 174 -11.78 14.54 2.06
N ILE A 175 -11.29 15.69 1.62
CA ILE A 175 -9.85 16.02 1.64
C ILE A 175 -9.31 15.96 3.07
N GLY A 176 -10.05 16.47 4.05
CA GLY A 176 -9.67 16.46 5.47
C GLY A 176 -9.48 15.06 6.07
N TYR A 177 -10.12 14.03 5.51
CA TYR A 177 -9.86 12.62 5.88
C TYR A 177 -8.76 11.99 5.04
N ILE A 178 -8.73 12.26 3.73
CA ILE A 178 -7.76 11.68 2.80
C ILE A 178 -6.33 12.15 3.12
N GLN A 179 -6.13 13.43 3.40
CA GLN A 179 -4.80 13.99 3.59
C GLN A 179 -4.05 13.36 4.79
N PRO A 180 -4.64 13.22 5.99
CA PRO A 180 -3.98 12.51 7.10
C PRO A 180 -3.69 11.03 6.79
N LEU A 181 -4.52 10.35 6.01
CA LEU A 181 -4.29 8.95 5.63
C LEU A 181 -3.11 8.79 4.68
N PHE A 182 -2.98 9.65 3.67
CA PHE A 182 -1.78 9.69 2.84
C PHE A 182 -0.55 10.09 3.66
N ALA A 183 -0.67 11.07 4.55
CA ALA A 183 0.42 11.46 5.44
C ALA A 183 0.91 10.28 6.31
N LEU A 184 -0.01 9.50 6.88
CA LEU A 184 0.31 8.29 7.65
C LEU A 184 1.17 7.31 6.83
N GLY A 185 0.73 6.97 5.61
CA GLY A 185 1.45 6.04 4.74
C GLY A 185 2.80 6.57 4.30
N GLN A 186 2.86 7.81 3.80
CA GLN A 186 4.08 8.40 3.23
C GLN A 186 5.14 8.67 4.29
N GLN A 187 4.75 9.07 5.51
CA GLN A 187 5.70 9.45 6.55
C GLN A 187 6.19 8.27 7.38
N TYR A 188 5.31 7.30 7.69
CA TYR A 188 5.61 6.25 8.66
C TYR A 188 5.70 4.86 8.06
N TYR A 189 5.34 4.71 6.77
CA TYR A 189 5.46 3.46 6.01
C TYR A 189 6.15 3.69 4.66
N PRO A 190 7.36 4.29 4.65
CA PRO A 190 8.09 4.53 3.41
C PRO A 190 8.41 3.20 2.71
N GLU A 191 8.39 3.20 1.37
CA GLU A 191 8.61 2.01 0.54
C GLU A 191 7.72 0.81 0.90
N SER A 192 6.51 1.07 1.43
CA SER A 192 5.53 0.02 1.68
C SER A 192 4.53 -0.16 0.55
N LEU A 193 4.25 0.89 -0.22
CA LEU A 193 3.37 0.82 -1.38
C LEU A 193 4.19 0.43 -2.61
N PHE A 194 3.82 -0.67 -3.25
CA PHE A 194 4.40 -1.10 -4.51
C PHE A 194 3.66 -0.46 -5.70
N ARG A 195 2.34 -0.68 -5.75
CA ARG A 195 1.45 -0.09 -6.77
C ARG A 195 0.09 0.23 -6.20
N MET A 196 -0.52 1.28 -6.73
CA MET A 196 -1.91 1.62 -6.44
C MET A 196 -2.70 1.77 -7.74
N TYR A 197 -3.82 1.06 -7.82
CA TYR A 197 -4.73 1.13 -8.96
C TYR A 197 -6.02 1.82 -8.51
N LEU A 198 -6.36 2.93 -9.17
CA LEU A 198 -7.68 3.53 -9.02
C LEU A 198 -8.57 3.09 -10.19
N VAL A 199 -9.59 2.31 -9.91
CA VAL A 199 -10.46 1.69 -10.92
C VAL A 199 -11.85 2.32 -10.86
N ASN A 200 -12.49 2.40 -12.03
CA ASN A 200 -13.79 3.07 -12.25
C ASN A 200 -13.77 4.59 -12.06
N ALA A 201 -12.59 5.23 -12.14
CA ALA A 201 -12.48 6.68 -12.06
C ALA A 201 -13.18 7.32 -13.28
N PRO A 202 -14.29 8.08 -13.08
CA PRO A 202 -14.97 8.74 -14.20
C PRO A 202 -14.06 9.82 -14.79
N PHE A 203 -14.27 10.24 -16.05
CA PHE A 203 -13.42 11.27 -16.68
C PHE A 203 -13.35 12.59 -15.87
N VAL A 204 -14.40 12.94 -15.14
CA VAL A 204 -14.40 14.13 -14.25
C VAL A 204 -13.41 13.99 -13.08
N PHE A 205 -13.04 12.77 -12.70
CA PHE A 205 -12.06 12.50 -11.64
C PHE A 205 -10.68 13.11 -11.96
N TRP A 206 -10.34 13.35 -13.23
CA TRP A 206 -9.07 14.01 -13.57
C TRP A 206 -8.94 15.41 -12.93
N GLY A 207 -10.05 16.12 -12.69
CA GLY A 207 -10.05 17.37 -11.93
C GLY A 207 -9.73 17.16 -10.45
N ALA A 208 -10.37 16.17 -9.83
CA ALA A 208 -10.10 15.76 -8.45
C ALA A 208 -8.65 15.27 -8.27
N TRP A 209 -8.13 14.50 -9.22
CA TRP A 209 -6.77 13.99 -9.22
C TRP A 209 -5.73 15.11 -9.22
N LYS A 210 -5.96 16.22 -9.95
CA LYS A 210 -5.04 17.37 -9.93
C LYS A 210 -4.89 17.97 -8.52
N VAL A 211 -5.96 17.92 -7.72
CA VAL A 211 -5.93 18.40 -6.33
C VAL A 211 -5.26 17.36 -5.42
N LEU A 212 -5.63 16.08 -5.52
CA LEU A 212 -5.02 15.02 -4.69
C LEU A 212 -3.54 14.83 -4.95
N SER A 213 -3.13 14.82 -6.21
CA SER A 213 -1.73 14.60 -6.60
C SER A 213 -0.78 15.70 -6.13
N ALA A 214 -1.30 16.86 -5.71
CA ALA A 214 -0.50 17.90 -5.06
C ALA A 214 -0.25 17.62 -3.57
N LEU A 215 -1.05 16.75 -2.95
CA LEU A 215 -0.92 16.33 -1.55
C LEU A 215 -0.10 15.03 -1.41
N ILE A 216 0.16 14.36 -2.53
CA ILE A 216 0.86 13.09 -2.61
C ILE A 216 2.31 13.37 -3.04
N ASP A 217 3.28 12.72 -2.40
CA ASP A 217 4.68 12.88 -2.78
C ASP A 217 4.95 12.30 -4.19
N PRO A 218 5.99 12.77 -4.91
CA PRO A 218 6.25 12.35 -6.28
C PRO A 218 6.42 10.83 -6.45
N ASP A 219 7.11 10.16 -5.52
CA ASP A 219 7.42 8.73 -5.63
C ASP A 219 6.14 7.90 -5.45
N THR A 220 5.28 8.27 -4.50
CA THR A 220 3.94 7.67 -4.33
C THR A 220 3.05 7.94 -5.55
N ARG A 221 3.11 9.14 -6.13
CA ARG A 221 2.29 9.51 -7.30
C ARG A 221 2.62 8.65 -8.52
N ASP A 222 3.90 8.34 -8.73
CA ASP A 222 4.36 7.55 -9.87
C ASP A 222 3.93 6.07 -9.76
N LYS A 223 3.61 5.61 -8.55
CA LYS A 223 3.03 4.28 -8.27
C LYS A 223 1.52 4.19 -8.50
N ILE A 224 0.83 5.33 -8.73
CA ILE A 224 -0.63 5.39 -8.90
C ILE A 224 -1.03 5.33 -10.38
N GLN A 225 -1.83 4.33 -10.74
CA GLN A 225 -2.38 4.17 -12.09
C GLN A 225 -3.91 4.28 -12.06
N ILE A 226 -4.48 5.08 -12.96
CA ILE A 226 -5.92 5.39 -12.98
C ILE A 226 -6.59 4.77 -14.21
N PHE A 227 -7.67 4.02 -13.98
CA PHE A 227 -8.43 3.31 -15.00
C PHE A 227 -9.89 3.71 -14.98
N THR A 228 -10.43 4.00 -16.16
CA THR A 228 -11.85 4.36 -16.32
C THR A 228 -12.78 3.17 -16.39
N SER A 229 -12.28 1.95 -16.60
CA SER A 229 -13.08 0.74 -16.65
C SER A 229 -12.37 -0.47 -16.03
N PRO A 230 -13.11 -1.46 -15.51
CA PRO A 230 -12.51 -2.65 -14.90
C PRO A 230 -11.75 -3.51 -15.91
N ALA A 231 -12.23 -3.61 -17.15
CA ALA A 231 -11.56 -4.39 -18.19
C ALA A 231 -10.14 -3.86 -18.48
N LYS A 232 -9.96 -2.54 -18.61
CA LYS A 232 -8.64 -1.93 -18.83
C LYS A 232 -7.72 -2.16 -17.64
N PHE A 233 -8.24 -2.02 -16.43
CA PHE A 233 -7.52 -2.33 -15.22
C PHE A 233 -7.07 -3.80 -15.20
N CYS A 234 -7.98 -4.74 -15.43
CA CYS A 234 -7.70 -6.18 -15.34
C CYS A 234 -6.60 -6.59 -16.33
N THR A 235 -6.66 -6.10 -17.58
CA THR A 235 -5.60 -6.32 -18.58
C THR A 235 -4.26 -5.75 -18.11
N ALA A 236 -4.24 -4.52 -17.60
CA ALA A 236 -3.01 -3.89 -17.13
C ALA A 236 -2.43 -4.61 -15.91
N ALA A 237 -3.26 -4.96 -14.93
CA ALA A 237 -2.89 -5.65 -13.70
C ALA A 237 -2.27 -7.03 -14.00
N GLN A 238 -2.85 -7.80 -14.91
CA GLN A 238 -2.28 -9.09 -15.35
C GLN A 238 -0.94 -8.93 -16.04
N ALA A 239 -0.83 -7.99 -16.98
CA ALA A 239 0.45 -7.67 -17.64
C ALA A 239 1.53 -7.21 -16.65
N GLN A 240 1.10 -6.75 -15.48
CA GLN A 240 1.91 -6.26 -14.39
C GLN A 240 2.17 -7.30 -13.29
N GLY A 241 1.73 -8.55 -13.48
CA GLY A 241 2.03 -9.69 -12.62
C GLY A 241 0.96 -10.02 -11.57
N ILE A 242 -0.23 -9.42 -11.63
CA ILE A 242 -1.33 -9.76 -10.71
C ILE A 242 -2.18 -10.89 -11.31
N PRO A 243 -2.24 -12.08 -10.68
CA PRO A 243 -3.04 -13.19 -11.20
C PRO A 243 -4.54 -12.87 -11.10
N LEU A 244 -5.32 -13.47 -12.00
CA LEU A 244 -6.78 -13.34 -12.01
C LEU A 244 -7.41 -13.76 -10.67
N THR A 245 -6.85 -14.76 -9.99
CA THR A 245 -7.30 -15.23 -8.66
C THR A 245 -7.08 -14.21 -7.55
N SER A 246 -6.28 -13.18 -7.80
CA SER A 246 -6.05 -12.06 -6.88
C SER A 246 -6.80 -10.79 -7.24
N ILE A 247 -7.63 -10.86 -8.29
CA ILE A 247 -8.48 -9.76 -8.74
C ILE A 247 -9.95 -10.12 -8.47
N PRO A 248 -10.77 -9.25 -7.83
CA PRO A 248 -12.20 -9.50 -7.64
C PRO A 248 -12.95 -9.77 -8.95
N THR A 249 -13.97 -10.62 -8.89
CA THR A 249 -14.89 -10.87 -10.01
C THR A 249 -15.56 -9.59 -10.52
N SER A 250 -15.89 -8.65 -9.63
CA SER A 250 -16.44 -7.33 -9.97
C SER A 250 -15.49 -6.46 -10.82
N LEU A 251 -14.20 -6.81 -10.83
CA LEU A 251 -13.17 -6.15 -11.63
C LEU A 251 -12.71 -6.98 -12.85
N GLY A 252 -13.38 -8.10 -13.13
CA GLY A 252 -13.03 -9.01 -14.22
C GLY A 252 -12.00 -10.09 -13.86
N GLY A 253 -11.76 -10.31 -12.56
CA GLY A 253 -10.93 -11.39 -12.05
C GLY A 253 -11.72 -12.64 -11.64
N LEU A 254 -11.10 -13.48 -10.82
CA LEU A 254 -11.64 -14.76 -10.31
C LEU A 254 -11.71 -14.82 -8.79
N HIS A 255 -11.22 -13.79 -8.08
CA HIS A 255 -11.31 -13.74 -6.62
C HIS A 255 -12.75 -13.53 -6.17
N ALA A 256 -13.26 -14.44 -5.35
CA ALA A 256 -14.59 -14.34 -4.73
C ALA A 256 -14.56 -13.35 -3.55
N ALA A 257 -14.30 -12.07 -3.83
CA ALA A 257 -14.44 -11.02 -2.83
C ALA A 257 -15.94 -10.74 -2.59
N PRO A 258 -16.35 -10.35 -1.37
CA PRO A 258 -17.73 -9.89 -1.15
C PRO A 258 -18.07 -8.71 -2.08
N THR A 259 -19.27 -8.79 -2.65
CA THR A 259 -19.87 -7.76 -3.51
C THR A 259 -20.54 -6.66 -2.71
#